data_AF-A0A2V7KZM9-F1
#
_entry.id   AF-A0A2V7KZM9-F1
#
_cell.length_a   1.000
_cell.length_b   1.000
_cell.length_c   1.000
_cell.angle_alpha   90.00
_cell.angle_beta   90.00
_cell.angle_gamma   90.00
#
_symmetry.space_group_name_H-M   'P 1'
#
loop_
_entity.id
_entity.type
_entity.pdbx_description
1 polymer ?
#
loop_
_entity_poly.entity_id
_entity_poly.type
_entity_poly.pdbx_seq_one_letter_code
_entity_poly.pdbx_strand_id
1 'polypeptide(L)'
;GRWTASYRGHLVAYHGGDINGFHSQISYMPSDSVGVIVLVIGDHAAPLYNVVSYNVYERLLGLEQTPWSQRLNDARKKAKQAGMAARAQAGGGQVKGTRPSHPLDDFVGEFENQAYGVVAISKQGTGLRFGFHQIDLPLTHFHYDRFDTPDDEANGKWSVNFTTNPQGEIDKAVMSLDQAEAAFVRRVPAELSAPATLRQYAGTYVTPTGATFAVVLKEDGILGLAFAGQPFQALVPWRQHRFKLKEFSDVTIEFVVEGGQVKAMTQSSPSGTFTFQRK
;
A
#
# COMPACT_ATOMS: atom_id res chain seq x y z
N GLY A 1 5.35 27.72 -15.01
CA GLY A 1 6.37 27.08 -14.17
C GLY A 1 7.48 28.03 -13.77
N ARG A 2 7.14 29.17 -13.15
CA ARG A 2 8.05 30.05 -12.38
C ARG A 2 7.19 30.74 -11.33
N TRP A 3 7.76 31.00 -10.16
CA TRP A 3 7.16 31.80 -9.11
C TRP A 3 7.75 33.22 -9.15
N THR A 4 7.02 34.16 -8.59
CA THR A 4 7.48 35.54 -8.41
C THR A 4 7.22 35.99 -6.99
N ALA A 5 8.13 36.77 -6.42
CA ALA A 5 7.98 37.37 -5.10
C ALA A 5 8.59 38.77 -5.07
N SER A 6 8.29 39.54 -4.03
CA SER A 6 9.05 40.74 -3.68
C SER A 6 10.09 40.36 -2.62
N TYR A 7 11.36 40.53 -2.93
CA TYR A 7 12.46 40.40 -1.98
C TYR A 7 12.98 41.78 -1.64
N ARG A 8 12.64 42.27 -0.43
CA ARG A 8 13.08 43.58 0.08
C ARG A 8 12.81 44.74 -0.89
N GLY A 9 11.67 44.69 -1.58
CA GLY A 9 11.26 45.72 -2.56
C GLY A 9 11.65 45.43 -4.00
N HIS A 10 12.46 44.39 -4.26
CA HIS A 10 12.87 43.98 -5.60
C HIS A 10 12.01 42.81 -6.10
N LEU A 11 11.54 42.90 -7.34
CA LEU A 11 10.84 41.78 -7.98
C LEU A 11 11.84 40.66 -8.25
N VAL A 12 11.60 39.47 -7.69
CA VAL A 12 12.37 38.26 -7.99
C VAL A 12 11.47 37.24 -8.68
N ALA A 13 11.94 36.69 -9.79
CA ALA A 13 11.35 35.54 -10.46
C ALA A 13 12.25 34.32 -10.26
N TYR A 14 11.68 33.18 -9.89
CA TYR A 14 12.46 32.01 -9.51
C TYR A 14 11.76 30.69 -9.80
N HIS A 15 12.56 29.63 -9.94
CA HIS A 15 12.10 28.25 -9.95
C HIS A 15 13.19 27.36 -9.36
N GLY A 16 12.79 26.47 -8.45
CA GLY A 16 13.69 25.50 -7.84
C GLY A 16 13.49 24.10 -8.42
N GLY A 17 14.27 23.17 -7.92
CA GLY A 17 14.09 21.75 -8.21
C GLY A 17 14.76 20.95 -7.11
N ASP A 18 14.02 20.01 -6.55
CA ASP A 18 14.46 19.12 -5.48
C ASP A 18 14.21 17.68 -5.92
N ILE A 19 15.30 16.92 -6.03
CA ILE A 19 15.28 15.46 -6.11
C ILE A 19 16.26 14.93 -5.07
N ASN A 20 16.18 13.66 -4.71
CA ASN A 20 17.03 13.07 -3.65
C ASN A 20 18.52 13.39 -3.89
N GLY A 21 19.11 14.15 -2.97
CA GLY A 21 20.52 14.55 -2.99
C GLY A 21 20.88 15.68 -3.96
N PHE A 22 19.96 16.24 -4.74
CA PHE A 22 20.24 17.34 -5.67
C PHE A 22 19.19 18.44 -5.57
N HIS A 23 19.66 19.64 -5.28
CA HIS A 23 18.82 20.81 -5.05
C HIS A 23 19.28 21.98 -5.91
N SER A 24 18.34 22.72 -6.48
CA SER A 24 18.65 23.82 -7.38
C SER A 24 17.75 25.02 -7.12
N GLN A 25 18.33 26.20 -7.34
CA GLN A 25 17.60 27.46 -7.39
C GLN A 25 18.10 28.28 -8.57
N ILE A 26 17.20 28.52 -9.53
CA ILE A 26 17.42 29.47 -10.60
C ILE A 26 16.53 30.67 -10.31
N SER A 27 17.12 31.86 -10.23
CA SER A 27 16.38 33.09 -9.93
C SER A 27 16.97 34.29 -10.66
N TYR A 28 16.15 35.31 -10.89
CA TYR A 28 16.60 36.60 -11.42
C TYR A 28 15.70 37.74 -10.96
N MET A 29 16.28 38.94 -10.89
CA MET A 29 15.60 40.21 -10.61
C MET A 29 15.60 41.06 -11.88
N PRO A 30 14.50 41.06 -12.66
CA PRO A 30 14.50 41.64 -14.00
C PRO A 30 14.72 43.15 -14.01
N SER A 31 14.13 43.89 -13.06
CA SER A 31 14.31 45.34 -12.95
C SER A 31 15.74 45.75 -12.59
N ASP A 32 16.45 44.86 -11.90
CA ASP A 32 17.82 45.09 -11.44
C ASP A 32 18.87 44.48 -12.39
N SER A 33 18.45 43.76 -13.44
CA SER A 33 19.31 43.09 -14.41
C SER A 33 20.33 42.11 -13.80
N VAL A 34 19.94 41.42 -12.72
CA VAL A 34 20.77 40.43 -12.02
C VAL A 34 20.10 39.04 -12.04
N GLY A 35 20.91 38.00 -12.24
CA GLY A 35 20.49 36.61 -12.14
C GLY A 35 21.44 35.79 -11.26
N VAL A 36 20.89 34.85 -10.50
CA VAL A 36 21.65 33.96 -9.62
C VAL A 36 21.18 32.52 -9.80
N ILE A 37 22.15 31.63 -10.02
CA ILE A 37 21.95 30.18 -10.10
C ILE A 37 22.77 29.54 -8.99
N VAL A 38 22.11 28.72 -8.16
CA VAL A 38 22.77 27.94 -7.12
C VAL A 38 22.36 26.48 -7.25
N LEU A 39 23.34 25.60 -7.26
CA LEU A 39 23.18 24.14 -7.31
C LEU A 39 23.87 23.55 -6.08
N VAL A 40 23.17 22.68 -5.36
CA VAL A 40 23.61 22.09 -4.10
C VAL A 40 23.47 20.58 -4.17
N ILE A 41 24.51 19.87 -3.74
CA ILE A 41 24.53 18.41 -3.63
C ILE A 41 24.44 18.03 -2.16
N GLY A 42 23.49 17.17 -1.82
CA GLY A 42 23.24 16.62 -0.49
C GLY A 42 22.03 17.22 0.23
N ASP A 43 21.12 16.38 0.72
CA ASP A 43 19.84 16.78 1.34
C ASP A 43 20.05 17.64 2.60
N HIS A 44 21.08 17.33 3.39
CA HIS A 44 21.42 18.08 4.60
C HIS A 44 21.82 19.55 4.33
N ALA A 45 22.21 19.84 3.07
CA ALA A 45 22.63 21.15 2.58
C ALA A 45 21.53 21.85 1.76
N ALA A 46 20.40 21.20 1.46
CA ALA A 46 19.34 21.75 0.61
C ALA A 46 18.98 23.22 0.94
N PRO A 47 18.78 23.65 2.20
CA PRO A 47 18.42 25.04 2.49
C PRO A 47 19.43 26.10 1.99
N LEU A 48 20.68 25.71 1.71
CA LEU A 48 21.74 26.61 1.27
C LEU A 48 21.45 27.26 -0.08
N TYR A 49 20.69 26.64 -0.98
CA TYR A 49 20.44 27.25 -2.30
C TYR A 49 19.78 28.62 -2.17
N ASN A 50 18.86 28.78 -1.21
CA ASN A 50 18.18 30.04 -0.92
C ASN A 50 19.09 31.00 -0.14
N VAL A 51 19.80 30.50 0.87
CA VAL A 51 20.72 31.32 1.68
C VAL A 51 21.77 32.00 0.80
N VAL A 52 22.40 31.22 -0.08
CA VAL A 52 23.41 31.72 -1.01
C VAL A 52 22.79 32.68 -2.01
N SER A 53 21.64 32.35 -2.60
CA SER A 53 20.96 33.22 -3.56
C SER A 53 20.67 34.60 -2.97
N TYR A 54 20.05 34.64 -1.78
CA TYR A 54 19.73 35.91 -1.12
C TYR A 54 20.98 36.69 -0.71
N ASN A 55 22.02 36.01 -0.22
CA ASN A 55 23.27 36.69 0.15
C ASN A 55 23.95 37.32 -1.08
N VAL A 56 23.92 36.65 -2.23
CA VAL A 56 24.45 37.19 -3.50
C VAL A 56 23.64 38.41 -3.93
N TYR A 57 22.30 38.34 -3.95
CA TYR A 57 21.46 39.50 -4.30
C TYR A 57 21.71 40.70 -3.39
N GLU A 58 21.76 40.50 -2.08
CA GLU A 58 21.98 41.61 -1.14
C GLU A 58 23.33 42.28 -1.38
N ARG A 59 24.37 41.52 -1.69
CA ARG A 59 25.69 42.09 -2.02
C ARG A 59 25.68 42.85 -3.34
N LEU A 60 25.07 42.28 -4.38
CA LEU A 60 25.02 42.90 -5.71
C LEU A 60 24.19 44.19 -5.72
N LEU A 61 23.16 44.26 -4.88
CA LEU A 61 22.29 45.44 -4.72
C LEU A 61 22.80 46.44 -3.67
N GLY A 62 23.92 46.16 -3.00
CA GLY A 62 24.46 47.03 -1.95
C GLY A 62 23.57 47.10 -0.69
N LEU A 63 22.74 46.10 -0.45
CA LEU A 63 21.86 46.02 0.71
C LEU A 63 22.62 45.52 1.95
N GLU A 64 22.13 45.88 3.13
CA GLU A 64 22.59 45.27 4.38
C GLU A 64 22.35 43.76 4.35
N GLN A 65 23.33 42.96 4.80
CA GLN A 65 23.24 41.50 4.72
C GLN A 65 22.31 40.95 5.81
N THR A 66 21.26 40.28 5.40
CA THR A 66 20.40 39.55 6.31
C THR A 66 21.15 38.30 6.79
N PRO A 67 21.13 37.97 8.10
CA PRO A 67 21.81 36.78 8.63
C PRO A 67 21.00 35.50 8.34
N TRP A 68 20.73 35.22 7.06
CA TRP A 68 19.90 34.09 6.61
C TRP A 68 20.41 32.75 7.11
N SER A 69 21.73 32.54 7.10
CA SER A 69 22.33 31.32 7.64
C SER A 69 21.97 31.11 9.12
N GLN A 70 22.02 32.17 9.94
CA GLN A 70 21.68 32.08 11.35
C GLN A 70 20.18 31.82 11.53
N ARG A 71 19.33 32.60 10.84
CA ARG A 71 17.87 32.48 10.91
C ARG A 71 17.39 31.06 10.54
N LEU A 72 17.89 30.50 9.43
CA LEU A 72 17.52 29.15 9.02
C LEU A 72 18.11 28.07 9.92
N ASN A 73 19.32 28.27 10.46
CA ASN A 73 19.89 27.32 11.42
C ASN A 73 19.07 27.29 12.73
N ASP A 74 18.65 28.44 13.23
CA ASP A 74 17.81 28.53 14.42
C ASP A 74 16.43 27.90 14.18
N ALA A 75 15.82 28.15 13.02
CA ALA A 75 14.58 27.49 12.61
C ALA A 75 14.76 25.97 12.52
N ARG A 76 15.85 25.49 11.90
CA ARG A 76 16.20 24.06 11.80
C ARG A 76 16.36 23.43 13.18
N LYS A 77 17.05 24.08 14.11
CA LYS A 77 17.23 23.59 15.49
C LYS A 77 15.91 23.48 16.23
N LYS A 78 15.07 24.52 16.16
CA LYS A 78 13.72 24.51 16.76
C LYS A 78 12.84 23.42 16.16
N ALA A 79 12.83 23.28 14.83
CA ALA A 79 12.11 22.22 14.14
C ALA A 79 12.60 20.83 14.54
N LYS A 80 13.93 20.65 14.67
CA LYS A 80 14.52 19.39 15.16
C LYS A 80 14.07 19.08 16.58
N GLN A 81 14.13 20.05 17.50
CA GLN A 81 13.68 19.87 18.88
C GLN A 81 12.18 19.54 18.96
N ALA A 82 11.34 20.28 18.23
CA ALA A 82 9.92 20.01 18.15
C ALA A 82 9.63 18.61 17.57
N GLY A 83 10.35 18.21 16.52
CA GLY A 83 10.26 16.88 15.94
C GLY A 83 10.70 15.77 16.91
N MET A 84 11.76 15.99 17.68
CA MET A 84 12.19 15.06 18.74
C MET A 84 11.13 14.94 19.84
N ALA A 85 10.54 16.04 20.29
CA ALA A 85 9.48 16.03 21.30
C ALA A 85 8.21 15.32 20.78
N ALA A 86 7.83 15.57 19.53
CA ALA A 86 6.71 14.87 18.89
C ALA A 86 6.99 13.37 18.73
N ARG A 87 8.20 12.99 18.32
CA ARG A 87 8.63 11.58 18.24
C ARG A 87 8.70 10.91 19.61
N ALA A 88 9.04 11.62 20.68
CA ALA A 88 9.01 11.08 22.04
C ALA A 88 7.57 10.76 22.51
N GLN A 89 6.57 11.38 21.90
CA GLN A 89 5.15 11.05 22.07
C GLN A 89 4.63 10.06 21.01
N ALA A 90 5.47 9.67 20.04
CA ALA A 90 5.10 8.67 19.04
C ALA A 90 4.85 7.32 19.73
N GLY A 91 3.75 6.67 19.34
CA GLY A 91 3.21 5.51 20.06
C GLY A 91 2.05 5.84 21.00
N GLY A 92 1.67 7.11 21.16
CA GLY A 92 0.53 7.55 21.99
C GLY A 92 -0.84 6.94 21.64
N GLY A 93 -0.96 6.25 20.50
CA GLY A 93 -2.15 5.48 20.12
C GLY A 93 -2.06 3.97 20.38
N GLN A 94 -0.95 3.46 20.92
CA GLN A 94 -0.79 2.02 21.17
C GLN A 94 -1.72 1.57 22.30
N VAL A 95 -2.46 0.49 22.06
CA VAL A 95 -3.23 -0.19 23.11
C VAL A 95 -2.36 -1.33 23.62
N LYS A 96 -1.84 -1.17 24.84
CA LYS A 96 -0.90 -2.11 25.46
C LYS A 96 -1.60 -3.44 25.81
N GLY A 97 -0.83 -4.51 25.84
CA GLY A 97 -1.31 -5.85 26.25
C GLY A 97 -2.21 -6.54 25.22
N THR A 98 -2.32 -5.99 24.01
CA THR A 98 -3.00 -6.67 22.90
C THR A 98 -2.06 -7.69 22.26
N ARG A 99 -2.64 -8.59 21.46
CA ARG A 99 -1.93 -9.61 20.67
C ARG A 99 -2.50 -9.61 19.25
N PRO A 100 -1.74 -10.08 18.25
CA PRO A 100 -2.30 -10.38 16.94
C PRO A 100 -3.48 -11.36 17.06
N SER A 101 -4.48 -11.22 16.19
CA SER A 101 -5.63 -12.12 16.15
C SER A 101 -5.27 -13.53 15.68
N HIS A 102 -4.14 -13.66 14.98
CA HIS A 102 -3.63 -14.91 14.40
C HIS A 102 -2.16 -15.18 14.78
N PRO A 103 -1.65 -16.41 14.63
CA PRO A 103 -0.21 -16.68 14.58
C PRO A 103 0.48 -15.84 13.50
N LEU A 104 1.75 -15.46 13.71
CA LEU A 104 2.50 -14.63 12.76
C LEU A 104 2.58 -15.25 11.35
N ASP A 105 2.56 -16.59 11.26
CA ASP A 105 2.61 -17.31 9.98
C ASP A 105 1.38 -17.05 9.10
N ASP A 106 0.23 -16.72 9.69
CA ASP A 106 -0.98 -16.41 8.93
C ASP A 106 -0.91 -15.01 8.27
N PHE A 107 -0.04 -14.13 8.76
CA PHE A 107 0.19 -12.80 8.15
C PHE A 107 1.18 -12.86 6.99
N VAL A 108 1.98 -13.93 6.88
CA VAL A 108 2.96 -14.12 5.81
C VAL A 108 2.25 -14.28 4.46
N GLY A 109 2.77 -13.63 3.42
CA GLY A 109 2.28 -13.74 2.06
C GLY A 109 2.44 -12.44 1.26
N GLU A 110 2.01 -12.49 0.01
CA GLU A 110 1.96 -11.32 -0.86
C GLU A 110 0.55 -10.72 -0.86
N PHE A 111 0.48 -9.40 -0.86
CA PHE A 111 -0.75 -8.63 -0.94
C PHE A 111 -0.61 -7.62 -2.07
N GLU A 112 -1.62 -7.51 -2.93
CA GLU A 112 -1.55 -6.73 -4.16
C GLU A 112 -2.58 -5.62 -4.19
N ASN A 113 -2.16 -4.47 -4.69
CA ASN A 113 -3.01 -3.40 -5.13
C ASN A 113 -2.69 -3.08 -6.58
N GLN A 114 -3.71 -2.90 -7.43
CA GLN A 114 -3.53 -2.71 -8.87
C GLN A 114 -2.68 -1.49 -9.24
N ALA A 115 -2.75 -0.40 -8.45
CA ALA A 115 -2.01 0.83 -8.73
C ALA A 115 -0.60 0.81 -8.12
N TYR A 116 -0.46 0.20 -6.94
CA TYR A 116 0.77 0.28 -6.14
C TYR A 116 1.64 -0.97 -6.19
N GLY A 117 1.18 -2.05 -6.80
CA GLY A 117 1.91 -3.31 -6.86
C GLY A 117 1.77 -4.14 -5.58
N VAL A 118 2.87 -4.72 -5.12
CA VAL A 118 2.84 -5.83 -4.15
C VAL A 118 3.56 -5.46 -2.87
N VAL A 119 2.88 -5.69 -1.74
CA VAL A 119 3.48 -5.77 -0.42
C VAL A 119 3.75 -7.25 -0.11
N ALA A 120 5.00 -7.57 0.22
CA ALA A 120 5.40 -8.89 0.67
C ALA A 120 5.63 -8.87 2.18
N ILE A 121 4.92 -9.73 2.90
CA ILE A 121 5.13 -9.96 4.32
C ILE A 121 5.82 -11.31 4.46
N SER A 122 7.05 -11.30 4.99
CA SER A 122 7.84 -12.52 5.14
C SER A 122 8.22 -12.76 6.59
N LYS A 123 8.52 -14.00 6.95
CA LYS A 123 9.02 -14.36 8.28
C LYS A 123 10.52 -14.17 8.35
N GLN A 124 11.01 -13.54 9.41
CA GLN A 124 12.44 -13.50 9.73
C GLN A 124 12.64 -13.82 11.21
N GLY A 125 13.19 -15.01 11.48
CA GLY A 125 13.33 -15.52 12.85
C GLY A 125 11.97 -15.61 13.55
N THR A 126 11.82 -14.86 14.64
CA THR A 126 10.59 -14.79 15.44
C THR A 126 9.67 -13.62 15.05
N GLY A 127 10.06 -12.79 14.08
CA GLY A 127 9.31 -11.61 13.65
C GLY A 127 8.90 -11.65 12.18
N LEU A 128 8.33 -10.55 11.72
CA LEU A 128 7.95 -10.33 10.32
C LEU A 128 8.90 -9.31 9.67
N ARG A 129 8.97 -9.33 8.34
CA ARG A 129 9.54 -8.26 7.51
C ARG A 129 8.49 -7.73 6.56
N PHE A 130 8.58 -6.43 6.30
CA PHE A 130 7.80 -5.67 5.34
C PHE A 130 8.66 -5.42 4.11
N GLY A 131 8.25 -5.96 2.97
CA GLY A 131 8.81 -5.69 1.67
C GLY A 131 7.84 -4.91 0.80
N PHE A 132 8.25 -3.77 0.26
CA PHE A 132 7.46 -2.97 -0.67
C PHE A 132 8.38 -2.20 -1.63
N HIS A 133 8.35 -2.55 -2.93
CA HIS A 133 9.34 -2.09 -3.90
C HIS A 133 10.79 -2.40 -3.47
N GLN A 134 11.62 -1.38 -3.25
CA GLN A 134 13.00 -1.50 -2.77
C GLN A 134 13.12 -1.37 -1.25
N ILE A 135 12.00 -1.19 -0.55
CA ILE A 135 11.94 -1.07 0.91
C ILE A 135 11.88 -2.47 1.50
N ASP A 136 12.79 -2.73 2.43
CA ASP A 136 12.82 -3.98 3.20
C ASP A 136 13.17 -3.69 4.66
N LEU A 137 12.16 -3.73 5.53
CA LEU A 137 12.25 -3.32 6.93
C LEU A 137 11.66 -4.39 7.86
N PRO A 138 12.18 -4.52 9.10
CA PRO A 138 11.52 -5.35 10.10
C PRO A 138 10.12 -4.80 10.41
N LEU A 139 9.17 -5.70 10.61
CA LEU A 139 7.77 -5.39 10.88
C LEU A 139 7.38 -5.94 12.25
N THR A 140 7.01 -5.04 13.16
CA THR A 140 6.81 -5.36 14.59
C THR A 140 5.36 -5.14 15.00
N HIS A 141 4.85 -6.01 15.87
CA HIS A 141 3.49 -5.88 16.37
C HIS A 141 3.33 -4.59 17.16
N PHE A 142 2.28 -3.82 16.86
CA PHE A 142 1.95 -2.58 17.54
C PHE A 142 0.74 -2.77 18.46
N HIS A 143 -0.44 -3.02 17.91
CA HIS A 143 -1.61 -3.43 18.67
C HIS A 143 -2.58 -4.20 17.77
N TYR A 144 -3.39 -5.10 18.34
CA TYR A 144 -4.35 -5.90 17.55
C TYR A 144 -3.69 -6.45 16.27
N ASP A 145 -4.24 -6.16 15.09
CA ASP A 145 -3.70 -6.57 13.79
C ASP A 145 -2.95 -5.44 13.05
N ARG A 146 -2.44 -4.46 13.79
CA ARG A 146 -1.52 -3.43 13.27
C ARG A 146 -0.08 -3.78 13.59
N PHE A 147 0.76 -3.62 12.58
CA PHE A 147 2.19 -3.76 12.69
C PHE A 147 2.88 -2.51 12.12
N ASP A 148 3.99 -2.13 12.74
CA ASP A 148 4.76 -0.95 12.36
C ASP A 148 6.21 -1.33 12.05
N THR A 149 6.80 -0.67 11.07
CA THR A 149 8.25 -0.66 10.86
C THR A 149 8.90 0.34 11.82
N PRO A 150 10.23 0.27 12.04
CA PRO A 150 10.96 1.41 12.60
C PRO A 150 10.77 2.67 11.76
N ASP A 151 10.95 3.84 12.39
CA ASP A 151 11.09 5.12 11.69
C ASP A 151 12.49 5.17 11.06
N ASP A 152 12.61 4.57 9.88
CA ASP A 152 13.86 4.51 9.12
C ASP A 152 14.21 5.88 8.53
N GLU A 153 15.48 6.25 8.51
CA GLU A 153 15.90 7.59 8.07
C GLU A 153 15.62 7.83 6.58
N ALA A 154 15.73 6.79 5.75
CA ALA A 154 15.54 6.90 4.31
C ALA A 154 14.10 6.58 3.89
N ASN A 155 13.51 5.55 4.50
CA ASN A 155 12.22 5.00 4.08
C ASN A 155 11.04 5.44 4.98
N GLY A 156 11.33 6.11 6.10
CA GLY A 156 10.33 6.53 7.07
C GLY A 156 9.68 5.36 7.82
N LYS A 157 8.63 5.69 8.57
CA LYS A 157 7.81 4.74 9.30
C LYS A 157 6.60 4.29 8.49
N TRP A 158 6.42 2.97 8.39
CA TRP A 158 5.27 2.34 7.76
C TRP A 158 4.37 1.68 8.80
N SER A 159 3.07 1.80 8.61
CA SER A 159 2.06 1.14 9.43
C SER A 159 1.16 0.30 8.53
N VAL A 160 1.06 -0.99 8.84
CA VAL A 160 0.25 -1.96 8.12
C VAL A 160 -0.84 -2.46 9.06
N ASN A 161 -2.09 -2.24 8.68
CA ASN A 161 -3.26 -2.80 9.38
C ASN A 161 -3.79 -3.99 8.57
N PHE A 162 -3.81 -5.17 9.16
CA PHE A 162 -4.38 -6.34 8.51
C PHE A 162 -5.88 -6.46 8.80
N THR A 163 -6.65 -6.90 7.82
CA THR A 163 -8.08 -7.17 7.96
C THR A 163 -8.40 -8.60 7.55
N THR A 164 -9.37 -9.20 8.22
CA THR A 164 -9.83 -10.56 7.93
C THR A 164 -10.99 -10.59 6.94
N ASN A 165 -11.18 -11.72 6.26
CA ASN A 165 -12.38 -12.03 5.48
C ASN A 165 -13.47 -12.67 6.38
N PRO A 166 -14.69 -12.93 5.85
CA PRO A 166 -15.76 -13.56 6.62
C PRO A 166 -15.43 -14.97 7.15
N GLN A 167 -14.45 -15.66 6.57
CA GLN A 167 -13.94 -16.95 7.05
C GLN A 167 -12.95 -16.79 8.22
N GLY A 168 -12.65 -15.56 8.61
CA GLY A 168 -11.72 -15.21 9.67
C GLY A 168 -10.26 -15.13 9.23
N GLU A 169 -9.93 -15.42 7.97
CA GLU A 169 -8.54 -15.47 7.51
C GLU A 169 -8.01 -14.07 7.17
N ILE A 170 -6.72 -13.80 7.39
CA ILE A 170 -6.07 -12.54 6.97
C ILE A 170 -6.21 -12.37 5.46
N ASP A 171 -6.86 -11.29 5.03
CA ASP A 171 -7.29 -11.08 3.63
C ASP A 171 -6.68 -9.85 2.99
N LYS A 172 -6.47 -8.77 3.77
CA LYS A 172 -5.91 -7.53 3.25
C LYS A 172 -4.86 -6.94 4.17
N ALA A 173 -3.93 -6.21 3.58
CA ALA A 173 -3.02 -5.30 4.24
C ALA A 173 -3.39 -3.87 3.83
N VAL A 174 -3.66 -3.01 4.81
CA VAL A 174 -4.10 -1.62 4.59
C VAL A 174 -3.03 -0.67 5.12
N MET A 175 -2.59 0.26 4.28
CA MET A 175 -1.59 1.27 4.64
C MET A 175 -1.90 2.62 3.98
N SER A 176 -1.35 3.70 4.54
CA SER A 176 -1.49 5.04 3.95
C SER A 176 -0.49 5.26 2.82
N LEU A 177 -0.97 5.60 1.63
CA LEU A 177 -0.20 5.95 0.45
C LEU A 177 -0.84 7.16 -0.25
N ASP A 178 -0.03 8.08 -0.78
CA ASP A 178 -0.48 9.25 -1.54
C ASP A 178 -1.64 10.02 -0.88
N GLN A 179 -1.52 10.23 0.45
CA GLN A 179 -2.50 10.94 1.29
C GLN A 179 -3.87 10.24 1.43
N ALA A 180 -3.97 8.96 1.07
CA ALA A 180 -5.17 8.14 1.23
C ALA A 180 -4.85 6.77 1.83
N GLU A 181 -5.88 6.03 2.24
CA GLU A 181 -5.73 4.61 2.56
C GLU A 181 -5.70 3.77 1.28
N ALA A 182 -4.79 2.81 1.23
CA ALA A 182 -4.66 1.83 0.16
C ALA A 182 -4.80 0.43 0.74
N ALA A 183 -5.74 -0.34 0.18
CA ALA A 183 -5.94 -1.74 0.53
C ALA A 183 -5.24 -2.65 -0.49
N PHE A 184 -4.42 -3.57 0.00
CA PHE A 184 -3.75 -4.61 -0.76
C PHE A 184 -4.43 -5.95 -0.43
N VAL A 185 -4.95 -6.64 -1.44
CA VAL A 185 -5.67 -7.91 -1.28
C VAL A 185 -4.67 -9.05 -1.37
N ARG A 186 -4.76 -10.02 -0.46
CA ARG A 186 -3.90 -11.20 -0.45
C ARG A 186 -3.92 -11.87 -1.81
N ARG A 187 -2.74 -12.09 -2.38
CA ARG A 187 -2.56 -12.82 -3.62
C ARG A 187 -2.88 -14.29 -3.42
N VAL A 188 -3.56 -14.84 -4.40
CA VAL A 188 -3.84 -16.27 -4.52
C VAL A 188 -2.83 -16.86 -5.51
N PRO A 189 -2.25 -18.04 -5.24
CA PRO A 189 -1.33 -18.69 -6.17
C PRO A 189 -1.92 -18.77 -7.59
N ALA A 190 -1.14 -18.35 -8.60
CA ALA A 190 -1.62 -18.21 -9.97
C ALA A 190 -2.12 -19.54 -10.57
N GLU A 191 -1.62 -20.67 -10.06
CA GLU A 191 -2.00 -22.01 -10.45
C GLU A 191 -3.47 -22.31 -10.12
N LEU A 192 -4.01 -21.71 -9.05
CA LEU A 192 -5.41 -21.88 -8.65
C LEU A 192 -6.37 -21.15 -9.60
N SER A 193 -5.91 -20.08 -10.24
CA SER A 193 -6.67 -19.28 -11.21
C SER A 193 -6.41 -19.69 -12.66
N ALA A 194 -5.49 -20.64 -12.90
CA ALA A 194 -5.16 -21.07 -14.26
C ALA A 194 -6.36 -21.74 -14.95
N PRO A 195 -6.68 -21.40 -16.23
CA PRO A 195 -7.83 -21.98 -16.93
C PRO A 195 -7.84 -23.51 -17.00
N ALA A 196 -6.65 -24.15 -17.04
CA ALA A 196 -6.53 -25.60 -16.99
C ALA A 196 -7.00 -26.17 -15.64
N THR A 197 -6.59 -25.54 -14.53
CA THR A 197 -7.06 -25.88 -13.18
C THR A 197 -8.54 -25.61 -13.03
N LEU A 198 -9.05 -24.48 -13.51
CA LEU A 198 -10.46 -24.11 -13.37
C LEU A 198 -11.40 -25.03 -14.17
N ARG A 199 -10.95 -25.51 -15.35
CA ARG A 199 -11.74 -26.40 -16.21
C ARG A 199 -12.17 -27.69 -15.53
N GLN A 200 -11.39 -28.19 -14.57
CA GLN A 200 -11.70 -29.45 -13.88
C GLN A 200 -13.04 -29.40 -13.11
N TYR A 201 -13.42 -28.20 -12.66
CA TYR A 201 -14.64 -27.94 -11.90
C TYR A 201 -15.87 -27.67 -12.79
N ALA A 202 -15.68 -27.45 -14.09
CA ALA A 202 -16.79 -27.21 -15.00
C ALA A 202 -17.61 -28.49 -15.22
N GLY A 203 -18.94 -28.39 -15.15
CA GLY A 203 -19.81 -29.54 -15.28
C GLY A 203 -21.26 -29.24 -14.88
N THR A 204 -22.10 -30.24 -15.00
CA THR A 204 -23.51 -30.17 -14.57
C THR A 204 -23.63 -30.70 -13.16
N TYR A 205 -24.33 -29.97 -12.31
CA TYR A 205 -24.57 -30.31 -10.91
C TYR A 205 -26.07 -30.38 -10.63
N VAL A 206 -26.45 -31.24 -9.69
CA VAL A 206 -27.84 -31.53 -9.35
C VAL A 206 -28.15 -30.99 -7.95
N THR A 207 -29.22 -30.22 -7.83
CA THR A 207 -29.77 -29.76 -6.55
C THR A 207 -30.41 -30.92 -5.77
N PRO A 208 -30.54 -30.81 -4.44
CA PRO A 208 -31.31 -31.81 -3.66
C PRO A 208 -32.75 -32.00 -4.15
N THR A 209 -33.32 -31.01 -4.84
CA THR A 209 -34.66 -31.06 -5.45
C THR A 209 -34.69 -31.68 -6.85
N GLY A 210 -33.53 -32.09 -7.40
CA GLY A 210 -33.41 -32.71 -8.73
C GLY A 210 -33.26 -31.73 -9.90
N ALA A 211 -33.29 -30.42 -9.66
CA ALA A 211 -33.00 -29.42 -10.68
C ALA A 211 -31.51 -29.41 -11.02
N THR A 212 -31.15 -29.01 -12.24
CA THR A 212 -29.75 -28.94 -12.68
C THR A 212 -29.29 -27.52 -12.89
N PHE A 213 -28.03 -27.26 -12.59
CA PHE A 213 -27.30 -26.05 -12.97
C PHE A 213 -25.92 -26.41 -13.47
N ALA A 214 -25.24 -25.46 -14.11
CA ALA A 214 -23.90 -25.68 -14.64
C ALA A 214 -22.87 -24.85 -13.86
N VAL A 215 -21.72 -25.44 -13.60
CA VAL A 215 -20.49 -24.69 -13.33
C VAL A 215 -19.79 -24.50 -14.67
N VAL A 216 -19.57 -23.26 -15.07
CA VAL A 216 -19.08 -22.90 -16.41
C VAL A 216 -17.83 -22.03 -16.28
N LEU A 217 -16.81 -22.36 -17.06
CA LEU A 217 -15.68 -21.49 -17.32
C LEU A 217 -15.97 -20.67 -18.57
N LYS A 218 -16.10 -19.35 -18.41
CA LYS A 218 -16.31 -18.42 -19.54
C LYS A 218 -15.02 -18.20 -20.34
N GLU A 219 -15.18 -17.64 -21.55
CA GLU A 219 -14.05 -17.33 -22.45
C GLU A 219 -13.07 -16.32 -21.86
N ASP A 220 -13.55 -15.42 -20.99
CA ASP A 220 -12.75 -14.47 -20.23
C ASP A 220 -11.95 -15.12 -19.08
N GLY A 221 -12.05 -16.44 -18.91
CA GLY A 221 -11.33 -17.20 -17.88
C GLY A 221 -12.03 -17.22 -16.51
N ILE A 222 -13.24 -16.66 -16.38
CA ILE A 222 -13.97 -16.63 -15.12
C ILE A 222 -14.79 -17.91 -14.96
N LEU A 223 -14.52 -18.68 -13.90
CA LEU A 223 -15.35 -19.80 -13.46
C LEU A 223 -16.56 -19.27 -12.68
N GLY A 224 -17.73 -19.87 -12.85
CA GLY A 224 -18.89 -19.48 -12.07
C GLY A 224 -20.10 -20.39 -12.20
N LEU A 225 -21.12 -20.10 -11.40
CA LEU A 225 -22.39 -20.82 -11.38
C LEU A 225 -23.36 -20.21 -12.40
N ALA A 226 -23.99 -21.07 -13.18
CA ALA A 226 -24.99 -20.71 -14.19
C ALA A 226 -26.29 -21.47 -13.91
N PHE A 227 -27.30 -20.75 -13.42
CA PHE A 227 -28.66 -21.26 -13.26
C PHE A 227 -29.56 -20.69 -14.38
N ALA A 228 -30.51 -21.49 -14.85
CA ALA A 228 -31.44 -21.06 -15.89
C ALA A 228 -32.24 -19.83 -15.44
N GLY A 229 -32.18 -18.74 -16.23
CA GLY A 229 -32.90 -17.50 -15.95
C GLY A 229 -32.34 -16.64 -14.82
N GLN A 230 -31.17 -16.98 -14.26
CA GLN A 230 -30.51 -16.20 -13.21
C GLN A 230 -29.21 -15.56 -13.70
N PRO A 231 -28.76 -14.47 -13.07
CA PRO A 231 -27.44 -13.92 -13.32
C PRO A 231 -26.32 -14.95 -13.08
N PHE A 232 -25.27 -14.87 -13.88
CA PHE A 232 -24.05 -15.66 -13.68
C PHE A 232 -23.37 -15.23 -12.38
N GLN A 233 -23.04 -16.19 -11.53
CA GLN A 233 -22.39 -15.94 -10.25
C GLN A 233 -20.92 -16.30 -10.33
N ALA A 234 -20.05 -15.28 -10.34
CA ALA A 234 -18.62 -15.48 -10.53
C ALA A 234 -17.98 -16.07 -9.26
N LEU A 235 -17.06 -17.03 -9.46
CA LEU A 235 -16.28 -17.64 -8.41
C LEU A 235 -14.85 -17.12 -8.43
N VAL A 236 -14.36 -16.76 -7.24
CA VAL A 236 -12.98 -16.31 -7.01
C VAL A 236 -12.25 -17.41 -6.24
N PRO A 237 -11.20 -18.03 -6.80
CA PRO A 237 -10.41 -19.02 -6.07
C PRO A 237 -9.72 -18.35 -4.89
N TRP A 238 -9.62 -19.05 -3.75
CA TRP A 238 -8.85 -18.54 -2.61
C TRP A 238 -7.97 -19.61 -1.95
N ARG A 239 -8.34 -20.89 -2.08
CA ARG A 239 -7.58 -22.05 -1.63
C ARG A 239 -7.76 -23.19 -2.64
N GLN A 240 -6.94 -24.22 -2.53
CA GLN A 240 -7.11 -25.43 -3.35
C GLN A 240 -8.54 -25.97 -3.21
N HIS A 241 -9.21 -26.16 -4.35
CA HIS A 241 -10.60 -26.62 -4.47
C HIS A 241 -11.67 -25.73 -3.79
N ARG A 242 -11.30 -24.53 -3.31
CA ARG A 242 -12.19 -23.64 -2.54
C ARG A 242 -12.28 -22.25 -3.15
N PHE A 243 -13.50 -21.76 -3.27
CA PHE A 243 -13.87 -20.54 -3.97
C PHE A 243 -14.84 -19.70 -3.15
N LYS A 244 -14.79 -18.39 -3.35
CA LYS A 244 -15.72 -17.38 -2.85
C LYS A 244 -16.66 -16.98 -3.99
N LEU A 245 -17.90 -16.65 -3.69
CA LEU A 245 -18.67 -15.83 -4.61
C LEU A 245 -18.09 -14.42 -4.66
N LYS A 246 -17.92 -13.87 -5.86
CA LYS A 246 -17.34 -12.55 -6.06
C LYS A 246 -18.13 -11.45 -5.34
N GLU A 247 -19.45 -11.52 -5.39
CA GLU A 247 -20.36 -10.53 -4.78
C GLU A 247 -20.61 -10.81 -3.29
N PHE A 248 -20.44 -12.06 -2.84
CA PHE A 248 -20.76 -12.50 -1.47
C PHE A 248 -19.65 -13.37 -0.91
N SER A 249 -18.61 -12.74 -0.34
CA SER A 249 -17.44 -13.46 0.14
C SER A 249 -17.69 -14.39 1.33
N ASP A 250 -18.85 -14.29 1.99
CA ASP A 250 -19.34 -15.18 3.04
C ASP A 250 -19.99 -16.46 2.49
N VAL A 251 -20.26 -16.51 1.19
CA VAL A 251 -20.71 -17.71 0.48
C VAL A 251 -19.52 -18.40 -0.16
N THR A 252 -19.32 -19.65 0.21
CA THR A 252 -18.13 -20.42 -0.12
C THR A 252 -18.50 -21.66 -0.88
N ILE A 253 -17.72 -22.00 -1.90
CA ILE A 253 -17.87 -23.20 -2.71
C ILE A 253 -16.64 -24.09 -2.52
N GLU A 254 -16.84 -25.33 -2.11
CA GLU A 254 -15.80 -26.35 -2.01
C GLU A 254 -16.10 -27.51 -2.96
N PHE A 255 -15.18 -27.81 -3.86
CA PHE A 255 -15.29 -28.95 -4.76
C PHE A 255 -14.70 -30.20 -4.14
N VAL A 256 -15.50 -31.27 -4.08
CA VAL A 256 -15.06 -32.57 -3.58
C VAL A 256 -14.39 -33.33 -4.71
N VAL A 257 -13.08 -33.55 -4.59
CA VAL A 257 -12.25 -34.23 -5.59
C VAL A 257 -11.78 -35.58 -5.06
N GLU A 258 -12.15 -36.66 -5.77
CA GLU A 258 -11.77 -38.03 -5.42
C GLU A 258 -11.15 -38.70 -6.66
N GLY A 259 -9.96 -39.30 -6.50
CA GLY A 259 -9.24 -39.92 -7.61
C GLY A 259 -8.93 -38.97 -8.77
N GLY A 260 -8.76 -37.66 -8.48
CA GLY A 260 -8.53 -36.63 -9.50
C GLY A 260 -9.78 -36.17 -10.26
N GLN A 261 -10.97 -36.64 -9.87
CA GLN A 261 -12.23 -36.23 -10.47
C GLN A 261 -13.11 -35.49 -9.46
N VAL A 262 -13.68 -34.36 -9.88
CA VAL A 262 -14.70 -33.67 -9.07
C VAL A 262 -15.96 -34.52 -9.04
N LYS A 263 -16.40 -34.93 -7.86
CA LYS A 263 -17.60 -35.75 -7.62
C LYS A 263 -18.79 -34.92 -7.16
N ALA A 264 -18.53 -33.89 -6.38
CA ALA A 264 -19.56 -33.02 -5.83
C ALA A 264 -19.04 -31.60 -5.61
N MET A 265 -19.95 -30.70 -5.28
CA MET A 265 -19.68 -29.34 -4.86
C MET A 265 -20.50 -29.04 -3.61
N THR A 266 -19.87 -28.47 -2.60
CA THR A 266 -20.53 -28.02 -1.37
C THR A 266 -20.57 -26.50 -1.36
N GLN A 267 -21.75 -25.92 -1.21
CA GLN A 267 -21.94 -24.50 -0.96
C GLN A 267 -22.25 -24.28 0.52
N SER A 268 -21.50 -23.39 1.15
CA SER A 268 -21.74 -22.99 2.54
C SER A 268 -22.01 -21.50 2.61
N SER A 269 -23.00 -21.13 3.41
CA SER A 269 -23.34 -19.75 3.77
C SER A 269 -23.73 -19.69 5.25
N PRO A 270 -23.95 -18.50 5.83
CA PRO A 270 -24.42 -18.39 7.21
C PRO A 270 -25.75 -19.12 7.49
N SER A 271 -26.58 -19.35 6.46
CA SER A 271 -27.88 -20.02 6.59
C SER A 271 -27.81 -21.54 6.50
N GLY A 272 -26.67 -22.13 6.14
CA GLY A 272 -26.51 -23.58 6.02
C GLY A 272 -25.55 -24.02 4.94
N THR A 273 -25.41 -25.33 4.81
CA THR A 273 -24.53 -25.98 3.84
C THR A 273 -25.33 -26.94 2.96
N PHE A 274 -25.11 -26.87 1.64
CA PHE A 274 -25.78 -27.71 0.65
C PHE A 274 -24.75 -28.41 -0.23
N THR A 275 -24.93 -29.71 -0.46
CA THR A 275 -24.08 -30.49 -1.36
C THR A 275 -24.82 -30.80 -2.65
N PHE A 276 -24.12 -30.60 -3.77
CA PHE A 276 -24.59 -30.79 -5.12
C PHE A 276 -23.75 -31.87 -5.79
N GLN A 277 -24.39 -32.96 -6.21
CA GLN A 277 -23.67 -34.04 -6.89
C GLN A 277 -23.39 -33.64 -8.34
N ARG A 278 -22.18 -33.96 -8.82
CA ARG A 278 -21.84 -33.80 -10.24
C ARG A 278 -22.51 -34.91 -11.04
N LYS A 279 -23.14 -34.54 -12.15
CA LYS A 279 -23.79 -35.46 -13.08
C LYS A 279 -22.81 -35.99 -14.13
#